data_AF-A0A7Y2NSP7-F1
#
_entry.id   AF-A0A7Y2NSP7-F1
#
_cell.length_a   1.000
_cell.length_b   1.000
_cell.length_c   1.000
_cell.angle_alpha   90.00
_cell.angle_beta   90.00
_cell.angle_gamma   90.00
#
_symmetry.space_group_name_H-M   'P 1'
#
loop_
_entity.id
_entity.type
_entity.pdbx_description
1 polymer ?
#
loop_
_entity_poly.entity_id
_entity_poly.type
_entity_poly.pdbx_seq_one_letter_code
_entity_poly.pdbx_strand_id
1 'polypeptide(L)' 'MKILLLATATVALTAGAVFAGSHSVVRMGTEGAYPPYNFINDDGEVDGFERELGDELCAR' A
#
# COMPACT_ATOMS: atom_id res chain seq x y z
N MET A 1 -5.03 7.22 -40.32
CA MET A 1 -5.97 7.54 -39.21
C MET A 1 -6.45 6.31 -38.44
N LYS A 2 -6.85 5.20 -39.09
CA LYS A 2 -7.28 3.98 -38.39
C LYS A 2 -6.24 3.41 -37.39
N ILE A 3 -4.96 3.42 -37.77
CA ILE A 3 -3.87 2.95 -36.90
C ILE A 3 -3.71 3.83 -35.66
N LEU A 4 -3.84 5.16 -35.80
CA LEU A 4 -3.80 6.08 -34.65
C LEU A 4 -4.97 5.84 -33.69
N LEU A 5 -6.18 5.64 -34.21
CA LEU A 5 -7.35 5.34 -33.38
C LEU A 5 -7.20 4.04 -32.58
N LEU A 6 -6.67 2.98 -33.20
CA LEU A 6 -6.38 1.74 -32.48
C LEU A 6 -5.30 1.93 -31.40
N ALA A 7 -4.21 2.65 -31.72
CA ALA A 7 -3.13 2.90 -30.78
C ALA A 7 -3.60 3.67 -29.54
N THR A 8 -4.42 4.71 -29.74
CA THR A 8 -4.99 5.48 -28.63
C THR A 8 -5.92 4.63 -27.77
N ALA A 9 -6.74 3.76 -28.38
CA ALA A 9 -7.64 2.87 -27.64
C ALA A 9 -6.85 1.87 -26.77
N THR A 10 -5.75 1.31 -27.26
CA THR A 10 -4.90 0.41 -26.48
C THR A 10 -4.23 1.10 -25.30
N VAL A 11 -3.74 2.33 -25.47
CA VAL A 11 -3.14 3.10 -24.37
C VAL A 11 -4.20 3.49 -23.33
N ALA A 12 -5.41 3.87 -23.76
CA ALA A 12 -6.51 4.19 -22.85
C ALA A 12 -6.93 3.00 -21.99
N LEU A 13 -6.91 1.78 -22.55
CA LEU A 13 -7.20 0.54 -21.82
C LEU A 13 -6.15 0.21 -20.74
N THR A 14 -4.90 0.61 -20.94
CA THR A 14 -3.80 0.36 -19.99
C THR A 14 -3.49 1.53 -19.06
N ALA A 15 -4.07 2.72 -19.30
CA ALA A 15 -3.78 3.93 -18.53
C ALA A 15 -4.20 3.84 -17.04
N GLY A 16 -5.10 2.91 -16.68
CA GLY A 16 -5.49 2.63 -15.30
C GLY A 16 -4.71 1.50 -14.63
N ALA A 17 -3.81 0.82 -15.35
CA ALA A 17 -2.98 -0.23 -14.77
C ALA A 17 -1.85 0.40 -13.96
N VAL A 18 -2.11 0.70 -12.69
CA VAL A 18 -1.06 1.08 -11.73
C VAL A 18 -0.30 -0.19 -11.35
N PHE A 19 0.97 -0.28 -11.74
CA PHE A 19 1.88 -1.36 -11.36
C PHE A 19 2.44 -1.18 -9.94
N ALA A 20 1.57 -0.98 -8.94
CA ALA A 20 1.99 -0.87 -7.54
C ALA A 20 2.73 -2.13 -7.03
N GLY A 21 2.57 -3.26 -7.73
CA GLY A 21 3.24 -4.53 -7.41
C GLY A 21 4.77 -4.51 -7.48
N SER A 22 5.41 -3.46 -8.02
CA SER A 22 6.87 -3.31 -7.91
C SER A 22 7.33 -2.91 -6.49
N HIS A 23 6.41 -2.42 -5.64
CA HIS A 23 6.64 -2.11 -4.23
C HIS A 23 6.04 -3.21 -3.34
N SER A 24 6.59 -4.42 -3.46
CA SER A 24 6.13 -5.60 -2.69
C SER A 24 6.25 -5.47 -1.17
N VAL A 25 7.01 -4.49 -0.68
CA VAL A 25 7.18 -4.23 0.76
C VAL A 25 7.01 -2.74 1.04
N VAL A 26 6.04 -2.43 1.91
CA VAL A 26 5.87 -1.10 2.50
C VAL A 26 6.52 -1.11 3.89
N ARG A 27 7.49 -0.23 4.12
CA ARG A 27 8.12 -0.06 5.45
C ARG A 27 7.45 1.10 6.17
N MET A 28 6.66 0.79 7.19
CA MET A 28 5.98 1.78 8.03
C MET A 28 6.78 2.01 9.31
N GLY A 29 7.01 3.28 9.65
CA GLY A 29 7.58 3.68 10.93
C GLY A 29 6.47 4.20 11.85
N THR A 30 6.61 3.94 13.15
CA THR A 30 5.73 4.49 14.19
C THR A 30 6.56 4.92 15.40
N GLU A 31 5.98 5.75 16.27
CA GLU A 31 6.63 6.25 17.49
C GLU A 31 6.81 5.15 18.53
N GLY A 32 5.81 4.28 18.71
CA GLY A 32 5.86 3.16 19.65
C GLY A 32 5.68 3.55 21.12
N ALA A 33 5.11 4.73 21.41
CA ALA A 33 4.95 5.24 22.78
C ALA A 33 3.55 5.78 23.11
N TYR A 34 2.55 5.52 22.25
CA TYR A 34 1.20 6.08 22.38
C TYR A 34 0.08 5.01 22.38
N PRO A 35 -0.09 4.25 23.48
CA PRO A 35 -1.20 3.30 23.61
C PRO A 35 -2.58 3.98 23.59
N PRO A 36 -3.62 3.32 23.03
CA PRO A 36 -3.61 2.00 22.38
C PRO A 36 -3.31 2.06 20.87
N TYR A 37 -2.81 3.18 20.35
CA TYR A 37 -2.69 3.41 18.91
C TYR A 37 -1.39 2.87 18.32
N ASN A 38 -0.25 3.14 18.95
CA ASN A 38 1.04 2.52 18.61
C ASN A 38 1.91 2.39 19.87
N PHE A 39 2.41 1.21 20.16
CA PHE A 39 3.27 0.97 21.32
C PHE A 39 4.14 -0.27 21.13
N ILE A 40 5.10 -0.48 22.04
CA ILE A 40 5.86 -1.73 22.12
C ILE A 40 5.22 -2.63 23.19
N ASN A 41 4.84 -3.85 22.82
CA ASN A 41 4.22 -4.82 23.73
C ASN A 41 5.27 -5.58 24.58
N ASP A 42 4.81 -6.48 25.46
CA ASP A 42 5.68 -7.24 26.37
C ASP A 42 6.65 -8.19 25.64
N ASP A 43 6.35 -8.53 24.38
CA ASP A 43 7.22 -9.33 23.51
C ASP A 43 8.27 -8.49 22.77
N GLY A 44 8.23 -7.16 22.91
CA GLY A 44 9.14 -6.23 22.24
C GLY A 44 8.76 -5.90 20.80
N GLU A 45 7.50 -6.14 20.41
CA GLU A 45 6.99 -5.91 19.06
C GLU A 45 6.12 -4.64 18.99
N VAL A 46 6.03 -4.05 17.79
CA VAL A 46 5.11 -2.93 17.53
C VAL A 46 3.67 -3.46 17.52
N ASP A 47 2.82 -2.82 18.32
CA ASP A 47 1.41 -3.19 18.51
C ASP A 47 0.51 -1.94 18.55
N GLY A 48 -0.81 -2.15 18.54
CA GLY A 48 -1.84 -1.12 18.58
C GLY A 48 -2.60 -0.92 17.27
N PHE A 49 -3.60 -0.03 17.30
CA PHE A 49 -4.50 0.20 16.16
C PHE A 49 -3.78 0.53 14.84
N GLU A 50 -2.70 1.32 14.88
CA GLU A 50 -1.97 1.71 13.67
C GLU A 50 -1.22 0.51 13.05
N ARG A 51 -0.77 -0.43 13.87
CA ARG A 51 -0.15 -1.69 13.42
C ARG A 51 -1.19 -2.53 12.65
N GLU A 52 -2.37 -2.71 13.23
CA GLU A 52 -3.47 -3.47 12.63
C GLU A 52 -4.00 -2.82 11.34
N LEU A 53 -4.19 -1.50 11.35
CA LEU A 53 -4.61 -0.75 10.17
C LEU A 53 -3.59 -0.90 9.03
N GLY A 54 -2.31 -0.81 9.35
CA GLY A 54 -1.23 -0.96 8.38
C GLY A 54 -1.23 -2.35 7.71
N ASP A 55 -1.44 -3.41 8.50
CA ASP A 55 -1.56 -4.78 7.96
C ASP A 55 -2.77 -4.92 7.03
N GLU A 56 -3.93 -4.40 7.43
CA GLU A 56 -5.15 -4.47 6.65
C GLU A 56 -5.04 -3.70 5.33
N LEU A 57 -4.34 -2.57 5.32
CA LEU A 57 -4.05 -1.82 4.09
C LEU A 57 -3.10 -2.58 3.17
N CYS A 58 -2.10 -3.29 3.71
CA CYS A 58 -1.16 -4.07 2.90
C CYS A 58 -1.80 -5.34 2.32
N ALA A 59 -2.87 -5.85 2.94
CA ALA A 59 -3.62 -7.02 2.45
C ALA A 59 -4.54 -6.71 1.24
N ARG A 60 -4.80 -5.42 0.94
CA ARG A 60 -5.73 -4.96 -0.09
C ARG A 60 -5.02 -4.43 -1.33
#